data_AF-A0A1L8ZAV5-F1
#
_entry.id   AF-A0A1L8ZAV5-F1
#
_cell.length_a   1.000
_cell.length_b   1.000
_cell.length_c   1.000
_cell.angle_alpha   90.00
_cell.angle_beta   90.00
_cell.angle_gamma   90.00
#
_symmetry.space_group_name_H-M   'P 1'
#
loop_
_entity.id
_entity.type
_entity.pdbx_description
1 polymer ?
#
loop_
_entity_poly.entity_id
_entity_poly.type
_entity_poly.pdbx_seq_one_letter_code
_entity_poly.pdbx_strand_id
1 'polypeptide(L)'
;MKKMLLIFSFFLIFLNGFPLNARKVDKEKLKDFVNMDLEFVNYKGPYDSTNTYEQIVGIGEFLARPLTNSNSNSSYYGKYFINRFIDDQDKKASVDVFSISSKSELDSILNLRRILTGYIIKSFDYDRSSAELIAKVITIYNAVYRGDLDYYKGFYIEPALKSLTKENAGLSRVYSQWAGKTQIFIPLKKDILSGNIESDIDIDSLVTDKVIAALLSENEAGVNFARDITDIQGETHKVDQDKIDTELDNIHESDSNITETIENLRDQLEKATDEEHKK
;
A
#
# COMPACT_ATOMS: atom_id res chain seq x y z
N MET A 1 -83.24 -13.93 -33.84
CA MET A 1 -82.77 -15.29 -34.17
C MET A 1 -81.47 -15.58 -33.41
N LYS A 2 -81.31 -16.84 -32.95
CA LYS A 2 -80.07 -17.64 -32.72
C LYS A 2 -78.77 -17.02 -33.28
N LYS A 3 -77.55 -17.16 -32.73
CA LYS A 3 -76.95 -17.95 -31.60
C LYS A 3 -75.58 -17.25 -31.29
N MET A 4 -74.81 -17.45 -30.21
CA MET A 4 -74.87 -18.30 -29.01
C MET A 4 -74.08 -17.59 -27.86
N LEU A 5 -73.71 -18.32 -26.80
CA LEU A 5 -72.74 -17.97 -25.74
C LEU A 5 -71.86 -19.22 -25.48
N LEU A 6 -70.81 -19.11 -24.65
CA LEU A 6 -69.91 -20.16 -24.11
C LEU A 6 -68.73 -20.69 -24.98
N ILE A 7 -67.52 -20.29 -24.58
CA ILE A 7 -66.49 -21.12 -23.89
C ILE A 7 -66.27 -22.55 -24.42
N PHE A 8 -65.06 -22.84 -24.93
CA PHE A 8 -64.18 -23.87 -24.36
C PHE A 8 -62.70 -23.63 -24.69
N SER A 9 -61.80 -24.15 -23.85
CA SER A 9 -60.35 -24.00 -23.93
C SER A 9 -59.69 -25.18 -24.65
N PHE A 10 -58.70 -24.93 -25.52
CA PHE A 10 -57.40 -25.66 -25.49
C PHE A 10 -56.32 -25.04 -26.42
N PHE A 11 -55.23 -24.59 -25.81
CA PHE A 11 -53.83 -24.92 -26.18
C PHE A 11 -53.22 -24.55 -27.56
N LEU A 12 -52.52 -23.42 -27.61
CA LEU A 12 -51.33 -23.11 -28.43
C LEU A 12 -50.78 -21.76 -27.96
N ILE A 13 -49.93 -21.69 -26.92
CA ILE A 13 -48.46 -21.86 -26.99
C ILE A 13 -47.84 -21.21 -28.24
N PHE A 14 -47.60 -19.89 -28.15
CA PHE A 14 -46.41 -19.19 -28.67
C PHE A 14 -46.26 -17.91 -27.83
N LEU A 15 -45.64 -17.98 -26.65
CA LEU A 15 -44.18 -17.92 -26.50
C LEU A 15 -43.56 -16.66 -27.13
N ASN A 16 -43.92 -15.48 -26.61
CA ASN A 16 -43.11 -14.26 -26.69
C ASN A 16 -42.60 -13.89 -25.30
N GLY A 17 -41.93 -14.85 -24.65
CA GLY A 17 -41.06 -14.53 -23.52
C GLY A 17 -39.82 -13.86 -24.08
N PHE A 18 -39.76 -12.52 -23.99
CA PHE A 18 -38.52 -11.79 -24.24
C PHE A 18 -37.44 -12.34 -23.30
N PRO A 19 -36.33 -12.88 -23.81
CA PRO A 19 -35.21 -13.23 -22.94
C PRO A 19 -34.57 -11.94 -22.46
N LEU A 20 -34.96 -11.51 -21.25
CA LEU A 20 -34.13 -10.69 -20.39
C LEU A 20 -32.85 -11.49 -20.12
N ASN A 21 -31.90 -11.40 -21.06
CA ASN A 21 -30.55 -11.90 -20.93
C ASN A 21 -29.77 -11.00 -19.96
N ALA A 22 -30.26 -10.93 -18.72
CA ALA A 22 -29.45 -10.64 -17.56
C ALA A 22 -28.39 -11.75 -17.51
N ARG A 23 -27.24 -11.46 -18.12
CA ARG A 23 -26.10 -12.36 -18.27
C ARG A 23 -25.74 -12.87 -16.89
N LYS A 24 -26.15 -14.11 -16.56
CA LYS A 24 -25.75 -14.77 -15.32
C LYS A 24 -24.23 -14.85 -15.35
N VAL A 25 -23.59 -13.97 -14.56
CA VAL A 25 -22.17 -14.05 -14.30
C VAL A 25 -21.93 -15.44 -13.70
N ASP A 26 -21.02 -16.15 -14.34
CA ASP A 26 -20.78 -17.58 -14.16
C ASP A 26 -20.24 -17.82 -12.74
N LYS A 27 -21.13 -18.12 -11.79
CA LYS A 27 -20.79 -18.16 -10.35
C LYS A 27 -19.86 -19.31 -9.98
N GLU A 28 -19.70 -20.29 -10.86
CA GLU A 28 -18.75 -21.39 -10.66
C GLU A 28 -17.31 -20.94 -10.97
N LYS A 29 -17.11 -20.09 -11.99
CA LYS A 29 -15.80 -19.45 -12.26
C LYS A 29 -15.30 -18.53 -11.15
N LEU A 30 -16.16 -18.12 -10.21
CA LEU A 30 -15.75 -17.33 -9.05
C LEU A 30 -15.04 -18.15 -7.96
N LYS A 31 -15.00 -19.49 -8.06
CA LYS A 31 -14.35 -20.35 -7.06
C LYS A 31 -12.89 -20.72 -7.38
N ASP A 32 -12.46 -20.60 -8.64
CA ASP A 32 -11.12 -21.03 -9.07
C ASP A 32 -10.06 -19.92 -8.97
N PHE A 33 -10.44 -18.70 -8.56
CA PHE A 33 -9.53 -17.54 -8.42
C PHE A 33 -8.47 -17.66 -7.30
N VAL A 34 -8.44 -18.78 -6.57
CA VAL A 34 -7.46 -19.04 -5.51
C VAL A 34 -6.11 -19.50 -6.07
N ASN A 35 -6.04 -19.92 -7.35
CA ASN A 35 -4.85 -20.59 -7.90
C ASN A 35 -4.53 -20.26 -9.37
N MET A 36 -4.83 -19.03 -9.81
CA MET A 36 -4.37 -18.50 -11.11
C MET A 36 -3.77 -17.10 -10.95
N ASP A 37 -2.61 -16.93 -11.58
CA ASP A 37 -1.71 -15.77 -11.69
C ASP A 37 -2.41 -14.43 -11.46
N LEU A 38 -1.75 -13.48 -10.79
CA LEU A 38 -2.33 -12.21 -10.34
C LEU A 38 -2.54 -11.17 -11.48
N GLU A 39 -3.07 -11.62 -12.62
CA GLU A 39 -3.43 -10.78 -13.76
C GLU A 39 -4.57 -9.82 -13.39
N PHE A 40 -4.37 -8.52 -13.71
CA PHE A 40 -5.37 -7.48 -13.61
C PHE A 40 -6.15 -7.31 -14.92
N VAL A 41 -7.48 -7.35 -14.83
CA VAL A 41 -8.39 -7.13 -15.95
C VAL A 41 -8.60 -5.63 -16.13
N ASN A 42 -7.99 -5.07 -17.18
CA ASN A 42 -8.13 -3.68 -17.61
C ASN A 42 -9.30 -3.48 -18.59
N TYR A 43 -9.71 -2.23 -18.82
CA TYR A 43 -10.65 -1.87 -19.88
C TYR A 43 -10.04 -2.10 -21.28
N LYS A 44 -10.89 -2.56 -22.22
CA LYS A 44 -10.52 -2.91 -23.61
C LYS A 44 -11.43 -2.27 -24.67
N GLY A 45 -12.27 -1.31 -24.29
CA GLY A 45 -13.12 -0.58 -25.23
C GLY A 45 -12.41 0.63 -25.85
N PRO A 46 -13.12 1.43 -26.66
CA PRO A 46 -12.58 2.68 -27.20
C PRO A 46 -12.33 3.71 -26.09
N TYR A 47 -11.33 4.55 -26.30
CA TYR A 47 -10.97 5.68 -25.45
C TYR A 47 -11.24 6.97 -26.22
N ASP A 48 -11.99 7.90 -25.62
CA ASP A 48 -12.25 9.22 -26.23
C ASP A 48 -11.03 10.17 -26.15
N SER A 49 -10.12 9.91 -25.21
CA SER A 49 -8.81 10.56 -25.09
C SER A 49 -7.84 9.68 -24.29
N THR A 50 -6.55 9.95 -24.40
CA THR A 50 -5.50 9.28 -23.62
C THR A 50 -4.55 10.30 -23.00
N ASN A 51 -4.08 10.03 -21.78
CA ASN A 51 -3.05 10.84 -21.13
C ASN A 51 -1.64 10.28 -21.43
N THR A 52 -0.64 11.16 -21.46
CA THR A 52 0.78 10.73 -21.54
C THR A 52 1.23 10.10 -20.23
N TYR A 53 2.37 9.40 -20.25
CA TYR A 53 2.97 8.84 -19.04
C TYR A 53 3.20 9.93 -17.98
N GLU A 54 3.79 11.06 -18.38
CA GLU A 54 4.17 12.18 -17.51
C GLU A 54 2.94 12.87 -16.92
N GLN A 55 1.86 13.00 -17.70
CA GLN A 55 0.59 13.54 -17.21
C GLN A 55 0.02 12.68 -16.08
N ILE A 56 0.16 11.35 -16.15
CA ILE A 56 -0.36 10.41 -15.14
C ILE A 56 0.56 10.37 -13.91
N VAL A 57 1.88 10.35 -14.10
CA VAL A 57 2.87 10.46 -13.00
C VAL A 57 2.69 11.77 -12.23
N GLY A 58 2.46 12.89 -12.94
CA GLY A 58 2.19 14.20 -12.33
C GLY A 58 0.95 14.26 -11.43
N ILE A 59 0.00 13.32 -11.56
CA ILE A 59 -1.12 13.16 -10.61
C ILE A 59 -0.59 12.69 -9.25
N GLY A 60 0.31 11.70 -9.24
CA GLY A 60 0.96 11.19 -8.03
C GLY A 60 1.82 12.25 -7.36
N GLU A 61 2.65 12.93 -8.15
CA GLU A 61 3.49 14.02 -7.66
C GLU A 61 2.67 15.18 -7.08
N PHE A 62 1.50 15.47 -7.66
CA PHE A 62 0.58 16.47 -7.11
C PHE A 62 0.02 16.00 -5.77
N LEU A 63 -0.39 14.73 -5.67
CA LEU A 63 -0.96 14.16 -4.44
C LEU A 63 0.04 14.15 -3.27
N ALA A 64 1.32 13.96 -3.54
CA ALA A 64 2.39 13.97 -2.53
C ALA A 64 2.60 15.33 -1.83
N ARG A 65 2.53 16.45 -2.57
CA ARG A 65 2.96 17.78 -2.11
C ARG A 65 2.37 18.25 -0.77
N PRO A 66 1.09 18.00 -0.42
CA PRO A 66 0.51 18.48 0.84
C PRO A 66 0.82 17.61 2.08
N LEU A 67 1.50 16.47 1.92
CA LEU A 67 1.64 15.46 2.98
C LEU A 67 2.83 15.71 3.92
N THR A 68 2.90 16.92 4.49
CA THR A 68 4.03 17.36 5.33
C THR A 68 3.92 16.99 6.81
N ASN A 69 2.73 16.57 7.28
CA ASN A 69 2.43 16.33 8.71
C ASN A 69 1.58 15.06 8.90
N SER A 70 1.46 14.58 10.14
CA SER A 70 0.48 13.54 10.50
C SER A 70 -0.97 14.00 10.24
N ASN A 71 -1.83 13.07 9.84
CA ASN A 71 -3.24 13.32 9.47
C ASN A 71 -3.44 14.32 8.31
N SER A 72 -2.40 14.56 7.53
CA SER A 72 -2.50 15.33 6.28
C SER A 72 -3.28 14.56 5.22
N ASN A 73 -3.93 15.30 4.33
CA ASN A 73 -4.68 14.73 3.20
C ASN A 73 -4.46 15.55 1.93
N SER A 74 -4.67 14.90 0.80
CA SER A 74 -4.52 15.48 -0.53
C SER A 74 -5.60 14.93 -1.46
N SER A 75 -6.03 15.74 -2.44
CA SER A 75 -7.06 15.34 -3.40
C SER A 75 -6.77 15.87 -4.81
N TYR A 76 -6.84 14.99 -5.80
CA TYR A 76 -6.74 15.37 -7.21
C TYR A 76 -8.13 15.43 -7.84
N TYR A 77 -8.68 16.64 -7.95
CA TYR A 77 -10.03 16.93 -8.50
C TYR A 77 -11.18 16.10 -7.90
N GLY A 78 -11.01 15.59 -6.68
CA GLY A 78 -11.95 14.64 -6.07
C GLY A 78 -12.06 13.29 -6.78
N LYS A 79 -11.13 12.95 -7.70
CA LYS A 79 -11.01 11.65 -8.36
C LYS A 79 -10.18 10.67 -7.50
N TYR A 80 -9.06 11.16 -6.98
CA TYR A 80 -8.13 10.42 -6.11
C TYR A 80 -7.89 11.19 -4.81
N PHE A 81 -7.61 10.46 -3.74
CA PHE A 81 -7.28 11.03 -2.44
C PHE A 81 -6.13 10.26 -1.80
N ILE A 82 -5.29 10.93 -1.03
CA ILE A 82 -4.34 10.28 -0.10
C ILE A 82 -4.59 10.87 1.28
N ASN A 83 -4.57 10.02 2.31
CA ASN A 83 -4.65 10.41 3.71
C ASN A 83 -3.51 9.72 4.45
N ARG A 84 -2.70 10.50 5.17
CA ARG A 84 -1.51 10.03 5.91
C ARG A 84 -1.86 9.83 7.38
N PHE A 85 -1.85 8.60 7.86
CA PHE A 85 -2.11 8.28 9.26
C PHE A 85 -0.80 7.86 9.94
N ILE A 86 -0.36 8.66 10.91
CA ILE A 86 0.87 8.44 11.67
C ILE A 86 0.53 8.37 13.15
N ASP A 87 1.01 7.31 13.80
CA ASP A 87 1.04 7.11 15.25
C ASP A 87 2.36 6.38 15.59
N ASP A 88 3.28 7.09 16.23
CA ASP A 88 4.59 6.55 16.62
C ASP A 88 4.48 5.58 17.81
N GLN A 89 3.41 5.70 18.62
CA GLN A 89 3.23 5.00 19.89
C GLN A 89 2.46 3.68 19.74
N ASP A 90 1.56 3.57 18.76
CA ASP A 90 0.95 2.28 18.41
C ASP A 90 2.01 1.32 17.83
N LYS A 91 1.88 0.04 18.15
CA LYS A 91 2.70 -1.05 17.59
C LYS A 91 2.26 -1.46 16.19
N LYS A 92 1.05 -1.08 15.79
CA LYS A 92 0.54 -1.31 14.43
C LYS A 92 1.14 -0.34 13.42
N ALA A 93 1.08 -0.70 12.15
CA ALA A 93 1.63 0.09 11.07
C ALA A 93 0.87 1.41 10.89
N SER A 94 1.62 2.52 10.88
CA SER A 94 1.21 3.78 10.26
C SER A 94 1.17 3.61 8.74
N VAL A 95 0.40 4.45 8.05
CA VAL A 95 0.01 4.17 6.67
C VAL A 95 -0.45 5.40 5.89
N ASP A 96 -0.06 5.47 4.62
CA ASP A 96 -0.72 6.31 3.63
C ASP A 96 -1.82 5.52 2.90
N VAL A 97 -3.05 6.03 2.93
CA VAL A 97 -4.21 5.38 2.30
C VAL A 97 -4.62 6.12 1.03
N PHE A 98 -4.28 5.56 -0.13
CA PHE A 98 -4.69 6.05 -1.44
C PHE A 98 -6.10 5.53 -1.79
N SER A 99 -7.07 6.43 -1.96
CA SER A 99 -8.47 6.09 -2.26
C SER A 99 -8.87 6.47 -3.69
N ILE A 100 -9.51 5.52 -4.40
CA ILE A 100 -10.12 5.77 -5.71
C ILE A 100 -11.60 6.09 -5.51
N SER A 101 -12.02 7.32 -5.82
CA SER A 101 -13.42 7.73 -5.70
C SER A 101 -14.30 7.23 -6.85
N SER A 102 -15.61 7.39 -6.69
CA SER A 102 -16.59 7.14 -7.76
C SER A 102 -16.51 8.11 -8.95
N LYS A 103 -15.72 9.20 -8.85
CA LYS A 103 -15.46 10.15 -9.95
C LYS A 103 -14.25 9.77 -10.81
N SER A 104 -13.52 8.72 -10.44
CA SER A 104 -12.36 8.26 -11.19
C SER A 104 -12.78 7.51 -12.46
N GLU A 105 -12.13 7.81 -13.59
CA GLU A 105 -12.20 6.99 -14.81
C GLU A 105 -11.02 6.00 -14.90
N LEU A 106 -10.36 5.67 -13.79
CA LEU A 106 -9.19 4.80 -13.79
C LEU A 106 -9.56 3.36 -14.17
N ASP A 107 -8.97 2.88 -15.25
CA ASP A 107 -9.41 1.69 -15.96
C ASP A 107 -8.28 0.73 -16.36
N SER A 108 -7.04 1.11 -16.05
CA SER A 108 -5.81 0.38 -16.36
C SER A 108 -4.87 0.34 -15.16
N ILE A 109 -4.37 -0.85 -14.84
CA ILE A 109 -3.40 -1.09 -13.77
C ILE A 109 -2.08 -0.35 -14.01
N LEU A 110 -1.71 -0.15 -15.29
CA LEU A 110 -0.52 0.61 -15.66
C LEU A 110 -0.70 2.10 -15.31
N ASN A 111 -1.90 2.64 -15.49
CA ASN A 111 -2.21 4.02 -15.13
C ASN A 111 -2.26 4.18 -13.60
N LEU A 112 -2.81 3.20 -12.86
CA LEU A 112 -2.76 3.19 -11.40
C LEU A 112 -1.31 3.17 -10.89
N ARG A 113 -0.49 2.25 -11.42
CA ARG A 113 0.93 2.15 -11.06
C ARG A 113 1.69 3.44 -11.36
N ARG A 114 1.46 4.11 -12.49
CA ARG A 114 2.06 5.43 -12.80
C ARG A 114 1.69 6.52 -11.78
N ILE A 115 0.43 6.57 -11.33
CA ILE A 115 0.02 7.50 -10.26
C ILE A 115 0.78 7.17 -8.96
N LEU A 116 0.88 5.89 -8.60
CA LEU A 116 1.65 5.46 -7.43
C LEU A 116 3.16 5.76 -7.58
N THR A 117 3.77 5.53 -8.75
CA THR A 117 5.17 5.87 -9.04
C THR A 117 5.45 7.36 -8.81
N GLY A 118 4.63 8.26 -9.37
CA GLY A 118 4.79 9.70 -9.14
C GLY A 118 4.58 10.11 -7.68
N TYR A 119 3.71 9.39 -6.96
CA TYR A 119 3.54 9.57 -5.52
C TYR A 119 4.79 9.14 -4.74
N ILE A 120 5.34 7.96 -5.06
CA ILE A 120 6.48 7.35 -4.37
C ILE A 120 7.74 8.21 -4.57
N ILE A 121 8.07 8.55 -5.82
CA ILE A 121 9.18 9.46 -6.16
C ILE A 121 9.07 10.76 -5.35
N LYS A 122 7.88 11.37 -5.31
CA LYS A 122 7.73 12.70 -4.73
C LYS A 122 7.63 12.73 -3.20
N SER A 123 7.24 11.63 -2.56
CA SER A 123 7.03 11.52 -1.11
C SER A 123 8.20 10.90 -0.35
N PHE A 124 8.96 10.01 -1.01
CA PHE A 124 9.99 9.18 -0.38
C PHE A 124 11.33 9.18 -1.17
N ASP A 125 11.45 10.02 -2.21
CA ASP A 125 12.68 10.29 -2.98
C ASP A 125 13.33 9.09 -3.72
N TYR A 126 12.61 7.96 -3.85
CA TYR A 126 13.04 6.85 -4.71
C TYR A 126 13.26 7.30 -6.16
N ASP A 127 14.26 6.70 -6.80
CA ASP A 127 14.42 6.80 -8.25
C ASP A 127 13.22 6.18 -8.99
N ARG A 128 13.08 6.50 -10.29
CA ARG A 128 11.94 6.04 -11.09
C ARG A 128 11.82 4.52 -11.16
N SER A 129 12.93 3.79 -11.31
CA SER A 129 12.90 2.34 -11.49
C SER A 129 12.44 1.64 -10.21
N SER A 130 13.02 2.00 -9.06
CA SER A 130 12.56 1.53 -7.74
C SER A 130 11.10 1.91 -7.48
N ALA A 131 10.70 3.14 -7.77
CA ALA A 131 9.31 3.59 -7.59
C ALA A 131 8.30 2.87 -8.52
N GLU A 132 8.70 2.41 -9.71
CA GLU A 132 7.86 1.55 -10.57
C GLU A 132 7.74 0.13 -10.00
N LEU A 133 8.83 -0.42 -9.44
CA LEU A 133 8.84 -1.73 -8.80
C LEU A 133 7.98 -1.74 -7.52
N ILE A 134 8.18 -0.77 -6.63
CA ILE A 134 7.40 -0.58 -5.39
C ILE A 134 5.92 -0.35 -5.72
N ALA A 135 5.60 0.47 -6.74
CA ALA A 135 4.22 0.64 -7.20
C ALA A 135 3.58 -0.68 -7.66
N LYS A 136 4.33 -1.56 -8.35
CA LYS A 136 3.85 -2.91 -8.67
C LYS A 136 3.59 -3.72 -7.40
N VAL A 137 4.54 -3.81 -6.46
CA VAL A 137 4.35 -4.53 -5.18
C VAL A 137 3.13 -4.03 -4.41
N ILE A 138 2.96 -2.70 -4.23
CA ILE A 138 1.81 -2.10 -3.52
C ILE A 138 0.48 -2.54 -4.14
N THR A 139 0.37 -2.57 -5.48
CA THR A 139 -0.87 -3.04 -6.13
C THR A 139 -1.14 -4.52 -5.92
N ILE A 140 -0.10 -5.35 -5.82
CA ILE A 140 -0.19 -6.80 -5.66
C ILE A 140 -0.54 -7.14 -4.21
N TYR A 141 0.16 -6.55 -3.25
CA TYR A 141 -0.16 -6.59 -1.82
C TYR A 141 -1.64 -6.25 -1.55
N ASN A 142 -2.13 -5.11 -2.05
CA ASN A 142 -3.52 -4.71 -1.86
C ASN A 142 -4.53 -5.59 -2.63
N ALA A 143 -4.12 -6.33 -3.65
CA ALA A 143 -4.97 -7.31 -4.33
C ALA A 143 -5.00 -8.67 -3.61
N VAL A 144 -3.88 -9.10 -3.02
CA VAL A 144 -3.78 -10.31 -2.18
C VAL A 144 -4.66 -10.20 -0.93
N TYR A 145 -4.64 -9.05 -0.25
CA TYR A 145 -5.43 -8.82 0.97
C TYR A 145 -6.82 -8.23 0.71
N ARG A 146 -7.31 -8.26 -0.54
CA ARG A 146 -8.59 -7.62 -0.93
C ARG A 146 -9.78 -8.09 -0.08
N GLY A 147 -10.33 -7.19 0.71
CA GLY A 147 -11.50 -7.45 1.57
C GLY A 147 -11.18 -8.24 2.86
N ASP A 148 -9.92 -8.51 3.15
CA ASP A 148 -9.45 -9.17 4.38
C ASP A 148 -9.43 -8.17 5.56
N LEU A 149 -10.62 -7.81 6.04
CA LEU A 149 -10.78 -6.84 7.12
C LEU A 149 -10.07 -7.24 8.42
N ASP A 150 -9.83 -8.52 8.65
CA ASP A 150 -9.20 -8.98 9.88
C ASP A 150 -7.67 -8.85 9.79
N TYR A 151 -7.08 -9.07 8.61
CA TYR A 151 -5.71 -8.65 8.33
C TYR A 151 -5.52 -7.14 8.51
N TYR A 152 -6.33 -6.30 7.85
CA TYR A 152 -6.21 -4.84 7.96
C TYR A 152 -6.36 -4.34 9.41
N LYS A 153 -7.30 -4.90 10.20
CA LYS A 153 -7.46 -4.57 11.64
C LYS A 153 -6.32 -5.08 12.51
N GLY A 154 -5.73 -6.22 12.18
CA GLY A 154 -4.58 -6.76 12.91
C GLY A 154 -3.34 -5.90 12.70
N PHE A 155 -3.12 -5.45 11.46
CA PHE A 155 -1.86 -4.86 11.03
C PHE A 155 -1.81 -3.32 11.10
N TYR A 156 -2.89 -2.60 10.79
CA TYR A 156 -2.89 -1.13 10.72
C TYR A 156 -3.58 -0.43 11.90
N ILE A 157 -3.16 0.81 12.17
CA ILE A 157 -3.71 1.68 13.21
C ILE A 157 -5.20 2.03 12.99
N GLU A 158 -5.98 2.13 14.07
CA GLU A 158 -7.44 2.35 14.04
C GLU A 158 -7.90 3.58 13.24
N PRO A 159 -7.21 4.75 13.25
CA PRO A 159 -7.60 5.92 12.46
C PRO A 159 -7.71 5.66 10.95
N ALA A 160 -6.82 4.84 10.39
CA ALA A 160 -6.81 4.51 8.97
C ALA A 160 -8.00 3.62 8.55
N LEU A 161 -8.58 2.90 9.50
CA LEU A 161 -9.61 1.88 9.26
C LEU A 161 -11.04 2.43 9.33
N LYS A 162 -11.22 3.69 9.74
CA LYS A 162 -12.55 4.29 10.03
C LYS A 162 -13.53 4.31 8.86
N SER A 163 -13.03 4.29 7.63
CA SER A 163 -13.85 4.25 6.40
C SER A 163 -13.75 2.91 5.65
N LEU A 164 -13.10 1.91 6.25
CA LEU A 164 -12.81 0.64 5.63
C LEU A 164 -14.03 -0.30 5.69
N THR A 165 -14.41 -0.83 4.53
CA THR A 165 -15.44 -1.86 4.36
C THR A 165 -14.87 -3.01 3.53
N LYS A 166 -15.54 -4.17 3.55
CA LYS A 166 -15.13 -5.32 2.74
C LYS A 166 -15.09 -4.98 1.25
N GLU A 167 -15.94 -4.05 0.82
CA GLU A 167 -16.10 -3.58 -0.55
C GLU A 167 -15.08 -2.51 -0.96
N ASN A 168 -14.29 -1.93 -0.06
CA ASN A 168 -13.22 -0.98 -0.43
C ASN A 168 -11.82 -1.34 0.06
N ALA A 169 -11.66 -2.24 1.04
CA ALA A 169 -10.36 -2.65 1.56
C ALA A 169 -9.50 -3.36 0.51
N GLY A 170 -8.42 -2.72 0.06
CA GLY A 170 -7.52 -3.22 -0.98
C GLY A 170 -7.98 -2.91 -2.42
N LEU A 171 -7.31 -3.54 -3.39
CA LEU A 171 -7.46 -3.30 -4.83
C LEU A 171 -8.09 -4.51 -5.53
N SER A 172 -9.20 -4.32 -6.26
CA SER A 172 -9.79 -5.44 -7.03
C SER A 172 -8.89 -5.83 -8.20
N ARG A 173 -8.90 -7.10 -8.62
CA ARG A 173 -8.27 -7.51 -9.90
C ARG A 173 -9.02 -7.01 -11.14
N VAL A 174 -10.22 -6.42 -11.01
CA VAL A 174 -11.05 -5.97 -12.14
C VAL A 174 -11.28 -4.46 -12.07
N TYR A 175 -10.93 -3.73 -13.14
CA TYR A 175 -11.01 -2.26 -13.17
C TYR A 175 -12.39 -1.68 -12.82
N SER A 176 -13.47 -2.35 -13.25
CA SER A 176 -14.86 -1.92 -12.98
C SER A 176 -15.29 -2.03 -11.51
N GLN A 177 -14.39 -2.50 -10.64
CA GLN A 177 -14.54 -2.56 -9.19
C GLN A 177 -13.61 -1.57 -8.44
N TRP A 178 -12.97 -0.62 -9.14
CA TRP A 178 -12.06 0.35 -8.51
C TRP A 178 -12.75 1.63 -8.07
N ALA A 179 -13.52 2.27 -8.97
CA ALA A 179 -14.15 3.56 -8.71
C ALA A 179 -15.12 3.50 -7.52
N GLY A 180 -14.76 4.19 -6.43
CA GLY A 180 -15.51 4.23 -5.17
C GLY A 180 -15.41 2.98 -4.30
N LYS A 181 -14.52 2.05 -4.65
CA LYS A 181 -14.44 0.68 -4.09
C LYS A 181 -12.98 0.19 -3.92
N THR A 182 -12.06 1.13 -3.73
CA THR A 182 -10.64 0.83 -3.53
C THR A 182 -10.01 1.83 -2.58
N GLN A 183 -9.39 1.29 -1.53
CA GLN A 183 -8.45 1.92 -0.62
C GLN A 183 -7.17 1.08 -0.63
N ILE A 184 -6.10 1.65 -1.18
CA ILE A 184 -4.77 1.07 -1.27
C ILE A 184 -3.99 1.55 -0.06
N PHE A 185 -3.51 0.61 0.74
CA PHE A 185 -2.71 0.88 1.93
C PHE A 185 -1.22 0.78 1.57
N ILE A 186 -0.44 1.78 1.97
CA ILE A 186 1.01 1.89 1.77
C ILE A 186 1.63 2.03 3.17
N PRO A 187 2.15 0.96 3.79
CA PRO A 187 2.66 1.00 5.15
C PRO A 187 3.89 1.91 5.23
N LEU A 188 4.01 2.65 6.33
CA LEU A 188 5.12 3.57 6.59
C LEU A 188 6.12 2.91 7.55
N LYS A 189 7.41 3.08 7.25
CA LYS A 189 8.51 2.49 7.99
C LYS A 189 8.71 3.19 9.34
N LYS A 190 9.17 2.44 10.35
CA LYS A 190 9.66 2.99 11.63
C LYS A 190 11.19 3.03 11.62
N ASP A 191 11.73 4.11 12.16
CA ASP A 191 13.16 4.32 12.36
C ASP A 191 13.67 3.31 13.38
N ILE A 192 14.74 2.59 13.01
CA ILE A 192 15.20 1.44 13.78
C ILE A 192 15.82 1.81 15.14
N LEU A 193 16.28 3.06 15.30
CA LEU A 193 16.91 3.55 16.52
C LEU A 193 15.90 4.20 17.47
N SER A 194 15.07 5.10 16.95
CA SER A 194 14.16 5.95 17.71
C SER A 194 12.72 5.41 17.79
N GLY A 195 12.33 4.49 16.91
CA GLY A 195 10.99 3.91 16.84
C GLY A 195 9.89 4.83 16.28
N ASN A 196 10.24 6.08 15.92
CA ASN A 196 9.32 7.03 15.28
C ASN A 196 9.13 6.68 13.80
N ILE A 197 8.10 7.21 13.15
CA ILE A 197 7.85 6.98 11.72
C ILE A 197 8.86 7.73 10.83
N GLU A 198 9.51 6.99 9.94
CA GLU A 198 10.37 7.54 8.88
C GLU A 198 9.54 8.13 7.74
N SER A 199 10.18 8.99 6.95
CA SER A 199 9.66 9.38 5.63
C SER A 199 10.00 8.32 4.58
N ASP A 200 9.62 7.07 4.83
CA ASP A 200 9.88 5.92 3.94
C ASP A 200 8.76 4.85 4.02
N ILE A 201 8.73 3.95 3.04
CA ILE A 201 7.78 2.84 2.90
C ILE A 201 8.34 1.60 3.61
N ASP A 202 7.48 0.92 4.36
CA ASP A 202 7.82 -0.41 4.91
C ASP A 202 7.69 -1.48 3.82
N ILE A 203 8.80 -1.72 3.09
CA ILE A 203 8.86 -2.69 2.00
C ILE A 203 8.73 -4.13 2.52
N ASP A 204 9.29 -4.44 3.70
CA ASP A 204 9.22 -5.77 4.30
C ASP A 204 7.76 -6.20 4.56
N SER A 205 6.94 -5.28 5.08
CA SER A 205 5.52 -5.52 5.29
C SER A 205 4.71 -5.66 4.00
N LEU A 206 5.23 -5.20 2.85
CA LEU A 206 4.59 -5.36 1.55
C LEU A 206 4.90 -6.72 0.90
N VAL A 207 6.07 -7.33 1.17
CA VAL A 207 6.54 -8.58 0.53
C VAL A 207 6.23 -9.85 1.34
N THR A 208 5.05 -9.93 1.95
CA THR A 208 4.65 -11.12 2.72
C THR A 208 4.69 -12.42 1.89
N ASP A 209 4.77 -13.59 2.53
CA ASP A 209 4.75 -14.90 1.87
C ASP A 209 3.64 -15.05 0.81
N LYS A 210 2.44 -14.50 1.10
CA LYS A 210 1.30 -14.52 0.17
C LYS A 210 1.56 -13.66 -1.08
N VAL A 211 2.26 -12.54 -0.93
CA VAL A 211 2.64 -11.64 -2.03
C VAL A 211 3.77 -12.24 -2.85
N ILE A 212 4.80 -12.81 -2.20
CA ILE A 212 5.87 -13.54 -2.89
C ILE A 212 5.31 -14.73 -3.69
N ALA A 213 4.43 -15.53 -3.09
CA ALA A 213 3.77 -16.63 -3.80
C ALA A 213 2.95 -16.15 -5.01
N ALA A 214 2.23 -15.03 -4.88
CA ALA A 214 1.51 -14.43 -5.99
C ALA A 214 2.45 -13.90 -7.09
N LEU A 215 3.60 -13.31 -6.74
CA LEU A 215 4.61 -12.83 -7.67
C LEU A 215 5.26 -13.97 -8.46
N LEU A 216 5.68 -15.03 -7.77
CA LEU A 216 6.32 -16.18 -8.38
C LEU A 216 5.38 -16.96 -9.32
N SER A 217 4.06 -16.82 -9.14
CA SER A 217 3.07 -17.37 -10.08
C SER A 217 3.02 -16.63 -11.43
N GLU A 218 3.45 -15.37 -11.52
CA GLU A 218 3.24 -14.56 -12.74
C GLU A 218 4.01 -15.04 -13.99
N ASN A 219 5.04 -15.90 -13.84
CA ASN A 219 6.06 -16.40 -14.81
C ASN A 219 7.50 -15.92 -14.52
N GLU A 220 8.46 -16.14 -15.43
CA GLU A 220 9.86 -15.69 -15.29
C GLU A 220 10.01 -14.18 -15.02
N ALA A 221 9.11 -13.34 -15.53
CA ALA A 221 9.06 -11.91 -15.21
C ALA A 221 8.64 -11.66 -13.74
N GLY A 222 7.86 -12.56 -13.15
CA GLY A 222 7.55 -12.58 -11.72
C GLY A 222 8.79 -12.92 -10.87
N VAL A 223 9.62 -13.87 -11.32
CA VAL A 223 10.89 -14.24 -10.65
C VAL A 223 11.91 -13.10 -10.73
N ASN A 224 12.12 -12.51 -11.90
CA ASN A 224 13.02 -11.35 -12.04
C ASN A 224 12.55 -10.18 -11.16
N PHE A 225 11.25 -9.87 -11.18
CA PHE A 225 10.68 -8.85 -10.33
C PHE A 225 10.85 -9.15 -8.82
N ALA A 226 10.71 -10.41 -8.41
CA ALA A 226 10.91 -10.82 -7.01
C ALA A 226 12.38 -10.62 -6.58
N ARG A 227 13.36 -10.89 -7.45
CA ARG A 227 14.76 -10.51 -7.21
C ARG A 227 14.89 -8.99 -7.08
N ASP A 228 14.40 -8.24 -8.07
CA ASP A 228 14.64 -6.79 -8.15
C ASP A 228 14.03 -6.03 -6.94
N ILE A 229 12.92 -6.49 -6.35
CA ILE A 229 12.39 -5.93 -5.09
C ILE A 229 13.19 -6.39 -3.86
N THR A 230 13.71 -7.61 -3.83
CA THR A 230 14.60 -8.09 -2.76
C THR A 230 15.93 -7.33 -2.76
N ASP A 231 16.44 -6.93 -3.93
CA ASP A 231 17.63 -6.08 -4.03
C ASP A 231 17.37 -4.70 -3.38
N ILE A 232 16.21 -4.08 -3.63
CA ILE A 232 15.79 -2.82 -2.96
C ILE A 232 15.66 -3.01 -1.44
N GLN A 233 15.07 -4.11 -0.97
CA GLN A 233 15.02 -4.41 0.47
C GLN A 233 16.42 -4.52 1.08
N GLY A 234 17.36 -5.17 0.39
CA GLY A 234 18.75 -5.28 0.81
C GLY A 234 19.45 -3.92 0.90
N GLU A 235 19.13 -2.98 0.01
CA GLU A 235 19.60 -1.59 0.10
C GLU A 235 19.01 -0.87 1.32
N THR A 236 17.69 -0.98 1.57
CA THR A 236 17.04 -0.42 2.76
C THR A 236 17.63 -0.99 4.06
N HIS A 237 17.79 -2.32 4.15
CA HIS A 237 18.39 -2.99 5.31
C HIS A 237 19.83 -2.57 5.55
N LYS A 238 20.61 -2.37 4.47
CA LYS A 238 21.97 -1.87 4.59
C LYS A 238 22.00 -0.46 5.18
N VAL A 239 21.14 0.45 4.71
CA VAL A 239 21.02 1.81 5.29
C VAL A 239 20.69 1.75 6.78
N ASP A 240 19.84 0.80 7.21
CA ASP A 240 19.52 0.63 8.62
C ASP A 240 20.67 0.01 9.45
N GLN A 241 21.49 -0.89 8.86
CA GLN A 241 22.73 -1.34 9.51
C GLN A 241 23.76 -0.22 9.61
N ASP A 242 23.99 0.55 8.54
CA ASP A 242 24.93 1.68 8.54
C ASP A 242 24.55 2.73 9.61
N LYS A 243 23.25 2.95 9.87
CA LYS A 243 22.75 3.77 11.00
C LYS A 243 23.09 3.15 12.37
N ILE A 244 22.86 1.85 12.54
CA ILE A 244 23.15 1.12 13.79
C ILE A 244 24.64 1.16 14.11
N ASP A 245 25.50 0.85 13.14
CA ASP A 245 26.95 0.86 13.32
C ASP A 245 27.46 2.25 13.70
N THR A 246 26.95 3.31 13.04
CA THR A 246 27.26 4.70 13.39
C THR A 246 26.87 5.05 14.83
N GLU A 247 25.69 4.61 15.29
CA GLU A 247 25.24 4.89 16.66
C GLU A 247 25.98 4.04 17.71
N LEU A 248 26.39 2.82 17.38
CA LEU A 248 27.26 2.00 18.22
C LEU A 248 28.63 2.66 18.42
N ASP A 249 29.24 3.20 17.36
CA ASP A 249 30.49 3.95 17.44
C ASP A 249 30.34 5.21 18.33
N ASN A 250 29.25 5.98 18.18
CA ASN A 250 28.93 7.13 19.04
C ASN A 250 28.81 6.75 20.53
N ILE A 251 28.16 5.61 20.82
CA ILE A 251 28.01 5.08 22.18
C ILE A 251 29.37 4.64 22.74
N HIS A 252 30.19 3.96 21.94
CA HIS A 252 31.54 3.54 22.36
C HIS A 252 32.46 4.73 22.65
N GLU A 253 32.41 5.80 21.85
CA GLU A 253 33.15 7.04 22.13
C GLU A 253 32.62 7.69 23.43
N SER A 254 31.30 7.73 23.62
CA SER A 254 30.67 8.28 24.82
C SER A 254 31.07 7.52 26.10
N ASP A 255 31.05 6.19 26.07
CA ASP A 255 31.47 5.33 27.20
C ASP A 255 32.96 5.51 27.54
N SER A 256 33.81 5.68 26.53
CA SER A 256 35.23 6.00 26.72
C SER A 256 35.42 7.35 27.42
N ASN A 257 34.74 8.39 26.93
CA ASN A 257 34.79 9.74 27.50
C ASN A 257 34.23 9.78 28.95
N ILE A 258 33.17 9.02 29.23
CA ILE A 258 32.63 8.86 30.60
C ILE A 258 33.64 8.16 31.51
N THR A 259 34.31 7.11 31.01
CA THR A 259 35.31 6.37 31.78
C THR A 259 36.50 7.25 32.15
N GLU A 260 37.07 7.99 31.19
CA GLU A 260 38.14 8.96 31.42
C GLU A 260 37.70 10.08 32.39
N THR A 261 36.46 10.56 32.29
CA THR A 261 35.91 11.56 33.21
C THR A 261 35.81 11.02 34.64
N ILE A 262 35.36 9.77 34.82
CA ILE A 262 35.28 9.12 36.13
C ILE A 262 36.67 8.92 36.74
N GLU A 263 37.66 8.54 35.95
CA GLU A 263 39.05 8.37 36.41
C GLU A 263 39.64 9.71 36.85
N ASN A 264 39.54 10.75 36.02
CA ASN A 264 39.98 12.11 36.36
C ASN A 264 39.31 12.66 37.63
N LEU A 265 38.01 12.41 37.84
CA LEU A 265 37.30 12.84 39.05
C LEU A 265 37.75 12.09 40.31
N ARG A 266 38.08 10.80 40.22
CA ARG A 266 38.67 10.03 41.34
C ARG A 266 40.03 10.58 41.71
N ASP A 267 40.87 10.83 40.71
CA ASP A 267 42.20 11.43 40.83
C ASP A 267 42.18 12.81 41.49
N GLN A 268 41.14 13.62 41.25
CA GLN A 268 40.93 14.90 41.91
C GLN A 268 40.44 14.75 43.36
N LEU A 269 39.55 13.78 43.60
CA LEU A 269 39.00 13.52 44.94
C LEU A 269 40.10 13.04 45.90
N GLU A 270 40.94 12.09 45.46
CA GLU A 270 42.04 11.55 46.26
C GLU A 270 43.01 12.67 46.67
N LYS A 271 43.45 13.50 45.72
CA LYS A 271 44.30 14.68 45.97
C LYS A 271 43.69 15.66 46.97
N ALA A 272 42.38 15.93 46.87
CA ALA A 272 41.68 16.82 47.80
C ALA A 272 41.63 16.26 49.23
N THR A 273 41.32 14.96 49.40
CA THR A 273 41.34 14.31 50.73
C THR A 273 42.74 14.25 51.34
N ASP A 274 43.77 14.08 50.50
CA ASP A 274 45.17 14.05 50.91
C ASP A 274 45.72 15.42 51.34
N GLU A 275 45.10 16.52 50.88
CA GLU A 275 45.38 17.88 51.32
C GLU A 275 44.62 18.23 52.61
N GLU A 276 43.38 17.75 52.79
CA GLU A 276 42.65 17.91 54.06
C GLU A 276 43.32 17.16 55.22
N HIS A 277 43.84 15.95 55.00
CA HIS A 277 44.57 15.18 56.02
C HIS A 277 45.96 15.73 56.38
N LYS A 278 46.46 16.76 55.68
CA LYS A 278 47.74 17.44 55.98
C LYS A 278 47.58 18.76 56.73
N LYS A 279 46.36 19.15 57.11
CA LYS A 279 46.03 20.37 57.90
C LYS A 279 45.68 20.06 59.36
#